data_AF-A0A4P9XFW3-F1
#
_entry.id   AF-A0A4P9XFW3-F1
#
_cell.length_a   1.000
_cell.length_b   1.000
_cell.length_c   1.000
_cell.angle_alpha   90.00
_cell.angle_beta   90.00
_cell.angle_gamma   90.00
#
_symmetry.space_group_name_H-M   'P 1'
#
loop_
_entity.id
_entity.type
_entity.pdbx_description
1 polymer ?
#
loop_
_entity_poly.entity_id
_entity_poly.type
_entity_poly.pdbx_seq_one_letter_code
_entity_poly.pdbx_strand_id
1 'polypeptide(L)'
;MLALQVLGNARKLSLAAFQAHCARELTLESLLFYLEVQVFREMILMAPDEPPRSSVDLGHYARYIYDTYVDVDAPLQINLSEEVREEVAATDRYWAGMFDEAQDMVRALMKRHSYVRFEASDGYARLQRMRQQDPARFEAAEIKQSLVKLFPPSNELLAGIEETTKLRSSSS
;
A
#
# COMPACT_ATOMS: atom_id res chain seq x y z
N MET A 1 -7.49 -4.86 19.66
CA MET A 1 -7.71 -6.04 18.78
C MET A 1 -8.52 -5.71 17.51
N LEU A 2 -9.21 -4.56 17.43
CA LEU A 2 -10.03 -4.15 16.26
C LEU A 2 -9.24 -3.46 15.13
N ALA A 3 -8.12 -2.78 15.43
CA ALA A 3 -7.25 -2.19 14.39
C ALA A 3 -6.67 -3.22 13.39
N LEU A 4 -6.47 -4.48 13.81
CA LEU A 4 -6.04 -5.57 12.92
C LEU A 4 -7.10 -5.96 11.89
N GLN A 5 -8.38 -5.73 12.17
CA GLN A 5 -9.48 -5.97 11.22
C GLN A 5 -9.58 -4.89 10.15
N VAL A 6 -8.94 -3.72 10.33
CA VAL A 6 -8.95 -2.64 9.31
C VAL A 6 -8.15 -3.04 8.07
N LEU A 7 -7.17 -3.94 8.21
CA LEU A 7 -6.37 -4.45 7.09
C LEU A 7 -6.59 -5.94 6.80
N GLY A 8 -6.90 -6.77 7.80
CA GLY A 8 -7.13 -8.21 7.60
C GLY A 8 -8.55 -8.58 7.12
N ASN A 9 -9.55 -7.79 7.52
CA ASN A 9 -10.97 -7.90 7.08
C ASN A 9 -11.44 -6.49 6.67
N ALA A 10 -10.63 -5.81 5.85
CA ALA A 10 -10.80 -4.42 5.53
C ALA A 10 -12.22 -4.16 5.01
N ARG A 11 -13.00 -3.35 5.72
CA ARG A 11 -14.29 -2.87 5.22
C ARG A 11 -14.05 -1.56 4.47
N LYS A 12 -14.65 -1.36 3.30
CA LYS A 12 -14.51 -0.16 2.48
C LYS A 12 -14.69 1.12 3.29
N LEU A 13 -15.68 1.13 4.20
CA LEU A 13 -15.97 2.26 5.07
C LEU A 13 -14.88 2.49 6.14
N SER A 14 -14.28 1.42 6.66
CA SER A 14 -13.19 1.51 7.64
C SER A 14 -11.90 1.99 6.99
N LEU A 15 -11.59 1.46 5.79
CA LEU A 15 -10.43 1.89 5.01
C LEU A 15 -10.56 3.35 4.59
N ALA A 16 -11.72 3.77 4.07
CA ALA A 16 -11.96 5.17 3.68
C ALA A 16 -11.84 6.14 4.88
N ALA A 17 -12.39 5.76 6.04
CA ALA A 17 -12.27 6.56 7.25
C ALA A 17 -10.80 6.67 7.72
N PHE A 18 -10.05 5.58 7.64
CA PHE A 18 -8.63 5.57 8.02
C PHE A 18 -7.76 6.34 7.01
N GLN A 19 -8.01 6.20 5.70
CA GLN A 19 -7.35 6.99 4.66
C GLN A 19 -7.56 8.49 4.89
N ALA A 20 -8.79 8.91 5.17
CA ALA A 20 -9.10 10.31 5.48
C ALA A 20 -8.37 10.78 6.75
N HIS A 21 -8.22 9.91 7.76
CA HIS A 21 -7.46 10.22 8.96
C HIS A 21 -5.96 10.39 8.66
N CYS A 22 -5.33 9.45 7.95
CA CYS A 22 -3.93 9.54 7.56
C CYS A 22 -3.63 10.78 6.71
N ALA A 23 -4.54 11.15 5.80
CA ALA A 23 -4.40 12.37 5.00
C ALA A 23 -4.41 13.64 5.87
N ARG A 24 -5.24 13.67 6.92
CA ARG A 24 -5.27 14.80 7.87
C ARG A 24 -4.05 14.86 8.78
N GLU A 25 -3.48 13.70 9.11
CA GLU A 25 -2.31 13.60 9.99
C GLU A 25 -0.97 13.62 9.24
N LEU A 26 -0.99 13.76 7.91
CA LEU A 26 0.21 13.69 7.08
C LEU A 26 1.00 12.39 7.30
N THR A 27 0.29 11.26 7.40
CA THR A 27 0.86 9.90 7.50
C THR A 27 0.32 8.99 6.40
N LEU A 28 -0.03 9.57 5.25
CA LEU A 28 -0.72 8.86 4.17
C LEU A 28 0.23 7.93 3.41
N GLU A 29 1.49 8.32 3.25
CA GLU A 29 2.56 7.57 2.60
C GLU A 29 2.73 6.17 3.20
N SER A 30 2.65 6.04 4.53
CA SER A 30 2.71 4.75 5.22
C SER A 30 1.58 3.80 4.81
N LEU A 31 0.36 4.33 4.66
CA LEU A 31 -0.80 3.54 4.25
C LEU A 31 -0.75 3.20 2.76
N LEU A 32 -0.34 4.15 1.92
CA LEU A 32 -0.22 3.94 0.48
C LEU A 32 0.84 2.89 0.16
N PHE A 33 2.04 3.00 0.74
CA PHE A 33 3.08 1.99 0.62
C PHE A 33 2.57 0.60 1.02
N TYR A 34 1.91 0.50 2.19
CA TYR A 34 1.39 -0.77 2.67
C TYR A 34 0.43 -1.41 1.65
N LEU A 35 -0.49 -0.63 1.08
CA LEU A 35 -1.46 -1.10 0.08
C LEU A 35 -0.79 -1.47 -1.24
N GLU A 36 0.16 -0.67 -1.73
CA GLU A 36 0.91 -0.95 -2.96
C GLU A 36 1.66 -2.27 -2.87
N VAL A 37 2.34 -2.53 -1.75
CA VAL A 37 3.03 -3.82 -1.54
C VAL A 37 2.05 -5.00 -1.51
N GLN A 38 0.84 -4.83 -0.95
CA GLN A 38 -0.18 -5.89 -0.98
C GLN A 38 -0.67 -6.17 -2.41
N VAL A 39 -0.93 -5.12 -3.20
CA VAL A 39 -1.33 -5.23 -4.61
C VAL A 39 -0.22 -5.91 -5.42
N PHE A 40 1.02 -5.48 -5.25
CA PHE A 40 2.18 -6.06 -5.90
C PHE A 40 2.38 -7.55 -5.57
N ARG A 41 2.27 -7.91 -4.28
CA ARG A 41 2.34 -9.31 -3.84
C ARG A 41 1.25 -10.14 -4.48
N GLU A 42 0.01 -9.66 -4.47
CA GLU A 42 -1.12 -10.36 -5.08
C GLU A 42 -0.87 -10.54 -6.59
N MET A 43 -0.41 -9.51 -7.29
CA MET A 43 -0.05 -9.56 -8.71
C MET A 43 1.04 -10.60 -9.02
N ILE A 44 2.09 -10.72 -8.19
CA ILE A 44 3.11 -11.76 -8.36
C ILE A 44 2.52 -13.16 -8.30
N LEU A 45 1.53 -13.37 -7.44
CA LEU A 45 0.91 -14.67 -7.19
C LEU A 45 -0.23 -15.00 -8.18
N MET A 46 -0.71 -14.03 -8.96
CA MET A 46 -1.71 -14.24 -10.02
C MET A 46 -1.15 -15.04 -11.20
N ALA A 47 -2.04 -15.66 -11.97
CA ALA A 47 -1.63 -16.36 -13.20
C ALA A 47 -1.08 -15.35 -14.22
N PRO A 48 0.00 -15.67 -14.97
CA PRO A 48 0.66 -14.71 -15.88
C PRO A 48 -0.25 -14.13 -16.97
N ASP A 49 -1.24 -14.88 -17.41
CA ASP A 49 -2.22 -14.50 -18.43
C ASP A 49 -3.44 -13.76 -17.88
N GLU A 50 -3.66 -13.77 -16.57
CA GLU A 50 -4.79 -13.12 -15.92
C GLU A 50 -4.67 -11.59 -15.95
N PRO A 51 -5.70 -10.82 -16.31
CA PRO A 51 -5.67 -9.37 -16.19
C PRO A 51 -5.88 -8.91 -14.73
N PRO A 52 -5.19 -7.83 -14.28
CA PRO A 52 -4.31 -6.96 -15.06
C PRO A 52 -2.85 -7.45 -15.13
N ARG A 53 -2.53 -8.61 -14.55
CA ARG A 53 -1.17 -9.15 -14.47
C ARG A 53 -0.48 -9.28 -15.82
N SER A 54 -1.19 -9.73 -16.84
CA SER A 54 -0.69 -9.84 -18.22
C SER A 54 -0.35 -8.48 -18.88
N SER A 55 -0.83 -7.37 -18.34
CA SER A 55 -0.61 -6.01 -18.87
C SER A 55 0.39 -5.18 -18.08
N VAL A 56 0.98 -5.74 -17.02
CA VAL A 56 1.87 -5.03 -16.09
C VAL A 56 3.25 -5.69 -16.09
N ASP A 57 4.29 -4.88 -16.31
CA ASP A 57 5.66 -5.27 -16.03
C ASP A 57 5.92 -5.16 -14.52
N LEU A 58 6.16 -6.29 -13.86
CA LEU A 58 6.42 -6.32 -12.42
C LEU A 58 7.78 -5.74 -12.03
N GLY A 59 8.77 -5.76 -12.94
CA GLY A 59 10.04 -5.09 -12.70
C GLY A 59 9.83 -3.58 -12.60
N HIS A 60 9.07 -2.99 -13.53
CA HIS A 60 8.70 -1.58 -13.46
C HIS A 60 7.81 -1.28 -12.25
N TYR A 61 6.92 -2.20 -11.86
CA TYR A 61 6.10 -2.00 -10.66
C TYR A 61 6.91 -2.08 -9.36
N ALA A 62 7.87 -3.00 -9.25
CA ALA A 62 8.80 -3.05 -8.12
C ALA A 62 9.63 -1.76 -8.05
N ARG A 63 10.13 -1.29 -9.20
CA ARG A 63 10.89 -0.04 -9.29
C ARG A 63 10.05 1.17 -8.91
N TYR A 64 8.79 1.24 -9.34
CA TYR A 64 7.83 2.27 -8.94
C TYR A 64 7.70 2.37 -7.43
N ILE A 65 7.49 1.23 -6.76
CA ILE A 65 7.35 1.17 -5.30
C ILE A 65 8.64 1.68 -4.64
N TYR A 66 9.79 1.26 -5.15
CA TYR A 66 11.08 1.72 -4.65
C TYR A 66 11.24 3.24 -4.80
N ASP A 67 11.13 3.78 -6.01
CA ASP A 67 11.37 5.19 -6.31
C ASP A 67 10.34 6.11 -5.63
N THR A 68 9.11 5.62 -5.38
CA THR A 68 8.04 6.42 -4.77
C THR A 68 8.12 6.45 -3.24
N TYR A 69 8.54 5.36 -2.60
CA TYR A 69 8.45 5.19 -1.14
C TYR A 69 9.77 4.83 -0.44
N VAL A 70 10.65 4.07 -1.09
CA VAL A 70 11.83 3.45 -0.44
C VAL A 70 13.13 4.18 -0.76
N ASP A 71 13.27 4.89 -1.86
CA ASP A 71 14.48 5.66 -2.14
C ASP A 71 14.74 6.74 -1.06
N VAL A 72 16.00 7.14 -0.89
CA VAL A 72 16.36 8.19 0.08
C VAL A 72 15.78 9.56 -0.30
N ASP A 73 15.57 9.78 -1.59
CA ASP A 73 15.00 11.00 -2.17
C ASP A 73 13.55 10.78 -2.65
N ALA A 74 12.91 9.69 -2.20
CA ALA A 74 11.55 9.34 -2.60
C ALA A 74 10.54 10.43 -2.23
N PRO A 75 9.61 10.81 -3.14
CA PRO A 75 8.64 11.88 -2.89
C PRO A 75 7.65 11.54 -1.76
N LEU A 76 7.37 10.25 -1.55
CA LEU A 76 6.54 9.73 -0.46
C LEU A 76 7.37 8.81 0.43
N GLN A 77 8.61 9.22 0.73
CA GLN A 77 9.53 8.43 1.53
C GLN A 77 8.89 7.95 2.85
N ILE A 78 8.90 6.63 3.06
CA ILE A 78 8.49 6.03 4.32
C ILE A 78 9.66 5.94 5.30
N ASN A 79 9.32 5.99 6.60
CA ASN A 79 10.29 5.87 7.68
C ASN A 79 10.77 4.41 7.84
N LEU A 80 11.95 4.12 7.28
CA LEU A 80 12.65 2.83 7.32
C LEU A 80 14.06 3.01 7.87
N SER A 81 14.61 1.96 8.48
CA SER A 81 16.04 1.91 8.80
C SER A 81 16.88 1.84 7.51
N GLU A 82 18.13 2.27 7.61
CA GLU A 82 19.09 2.19 6.51
C GLU A 82 19.30 0.74 6.06
N GLU A 83 19.45 -0.19 7.00
CA GLU A 83 19.59 -1.63 6.74
C GLU A 83 18.47 -2.19 5.84
N VAL A 84 17.21 -1.90 6.17
CA VAL A 84 16.06 -2.39 5.38
C VAL A 84 15.99 -1.72 4.01
N ARG A 85 16.41 -0.45 3.91
CA ARG A 85 16.48 0.25 2.63
C ARG A 85 17.54 -0.35 1.72
N GLU A 86 18.71 -0.66 2.27
CA GLU A 86 19.81 -1.30 1.56
C GLU A 86 19.45 -2.72 1.10
N GLU A 87 18.75 -3.49 1.94
CA GLU A 87 18.27 -4.83 1.57
C GLU A 87 17.37 -4.79 0.34
N VAL A 88 16.41 -3.86 0.31
CA VAL A 88 15.51 -3.68 -0.84
C VAL A 88 16.28 -3.16 -2.06
N ALA A 89 17.30 -2.31 -1.88
CA ALA A 89 18.10 -1.75 -2.96
C ALA A 89 19.09 -2.74 -3.58
N ALA A 90 19.57 -3.72 -2.82
CA ALA A 90 20.63 -4.64 -3.23
C ALA A 90 20.16 -5.77 -4.18
N THR A 91 18.85 -5.86 -4.45
CA THR A 91 18.31 -6.95 -5.26
C THR A 91 17.88 -6.50 -6.66
N ASP A 92 18.40 -7.17 -7.67
CA ASP A 92 18.03 -6.95 -9.07
C ASP A 92 16.79 -7.75 -9.50
N ARG A 93 16.20 -8.54 -8.59
CA ARG A 93 15.07 -9.43 -8.89
C ARG A 93 13.86 -9.01 -8.09
N TYR A 94 12.67 -9.13 -8.67
CA TYR A 94 11.43 -8.99 -7.93
C TYR A 94 10.89 -10.35 -7.47
N TRP A 95 10.35 -10.41 -6.26
CA TRP A 95 9.59 -11.55 -5.73
C TRP A 95 8.53 -11.08 -4.73
N ALA A 96 7.58 -11.95 -4.42
CA ALA A 96 6.40 -11.62 -3.59
C ALA A 96 6.75 -11.07 -2.19
N GLY A 97 7.96 -11.39 -1.71
CA GLY A 97 8.43 -11.08 -0.38
C GLY A 97 9.46 -9.94 -0.31
N MET A 98 9.77 -9.26 -1.42
CA MET A 98 10.91 -8.33 -1.47
C MET A 98 10.75 -7.07 -0.61
N PHE A 99 9.53 -6.79 -0.14
CA PHE A 99 9.23 -5.63 0.70
C PHE A 99 8.72 -6.03 2.08
N ASP A 100 8.90 -7.28 2.51
CA ASP A 100 8.24 -7.81 3.71
C ASP A 100 8.69 -7.11 4.99
N GLU A 101 10.01 -6.98 5.17
CA GLU A 101 10.59 -6.30 6.32
C GLU A 101 10.14 -4.82 6.37
N ALA A 102 10.23 -4.12 5.22
CA ALA A 102 9.75 -2.74 5.09
C ALA A 102 8.24 -2.61 5.40
N GLN A 103 7.42 -3.54 4.88
CA GLN A 103 5.98 -3.55 5.11
C GLN A 103 5.63 -3.82 6.57
N ASP A 104 6.35 -4.71 7.25
CA ASP A 104 6.15 -4.99 8.67
C ASP A 104 6.57 -3.82 9.55
N MET A 105 7.68 -3.14 9.23
CA MET A 105 8.08 -1.90 9.91
C MET A 105 7.01 -0.81 9.79
N VAL A 106 6.54 -0.54 8.56
CA VAL A 106 5.51 0.48 8.31
C VAL A 106 4.20 0.12 9.00
N ARG A 107 3.80 -1.16 8.97
CA ARG A 107 2.62 -1.64 9.68
C ARG A 107 2.76 -1.48 11.19
N ALA A 108 3.93 -1.76 11.77
CA ALA A 108 4.18 -1.55 13.19
C ALA A 108 4.12 -0.07 13.57
N LEU A 109 4.68 0.81 12.73
CA LEU A 109 4.64 2.26 12.92
C LEU A 109 3.20 2.79 12.89
N MET A 110 2.41 2.41 11.87
CA MET A 110 0.99 2.76 11.78
C MET A 110 0.22 2.26 13.01
N LYS A 111 0.50 1.04 13.48
CA LYS A 111 -0.13 0.50 14.70
C LYS A 111 0.17 1.29 15.94
N ARG A 112 1.40 1.72 16.12
CA ARG A 112 1.83 2.44 17.31
C ARG A 112 1.34 3.89 17.34
N HIS A 113 1.15 4.49 16.17
CA HIS A 113 0.87 5.92 16.05
C HIS A 113 -0.49 6.19 15.41
N SER A 114 -0.62 6.00 14.08
CA SER A 114 -1.81 6.40 13.33
C SER A 114 -3.07 5.65 13.76
N TYR A 115 -3.00 4.36 14.11
CA TYR A 115 -4.17 3.63 14.61
C TYR A 115 -4.62 4.10 15.98
N VAL A 116 -3.69 4.36 16.90
CA VAL A 116 -4.03 4.84 18.25
C VAL A 116 -4.76 6.18 18.16
N ARG A 117 -4.27 7.10 17.31
CA ARG A 117 -4.92 8.39 17.10
C ARG A 117 -6.23 8.27 16.32
N PHE A 118 -6.31 7.35 15.36
CA PHE A 118 -7.55 7.09 14.63
C PHE A 118 -8.64 6.58 15.56
N GLU A 119 -8.35 5.61 16.43
CA GLU A 119 -9.33 5.06 17.39
C GLU A 119 -9.84 6.14 18.37
N ALA A 120 -9.03 7.16 18.66
CA ALA A 120 -9.42 8.32 19.47
C ALA A 120 -10.13 9.44 18.69
N SER A 121 -10.21 9.35 17.35
CA SER A 121 -10.72 10.41 16.48
C SER A 121 -12.25 10.42 16.34
N ASP A 122 -12.80 11.59 16.02
CA ASP A 122 -14.22 11.74 15.67
C ASP A 122 -14.64 10.88 14.48
N GLY A 123 -13.71 10.66 13.53
CA GLY A 123 -13.93 9.80 12.36
C GLY A 123 -14.24 8.37 12.77
N TYR A 124 -13.46 7.83 13.73
CA TYR A 124 -13.70 6.50 14.27
C TYR A 124 -14.96 6.45 15.14
N ALA A 125 -15.22 7.46 15.97
CA ALA A 125 -16.47 7.54 16.74
C ALA A 125 -17.70 7.53 15.82
N ARG A 126 -17.66 8.25 14.69
CA ARG A 126 -18.72 8.23 13.67
C ARG A 126 -18.86 6.86 13.01
N LEU A 127 -17.74 6.20 12.69
CA LEU A 127 -17.74 4.84 12.14
C LEU A 127 -18.40 3.84 13.10
N GLN A 128 -18.09 3.91 14.39
CA GLN A 128 -18.71 3.05 15.42
C GLN A 128 -20.21 3.31 15.57
N ARG A 129 -20.64 4.57 15.59
CA ARG A 129 -22.08 4.91 15.62
C ARG A 129 -22.82 4.35 14.41
N MET A 130 -22.26 4.49 13.21
CA MET A 130 -22.86 3.92 12.00
C MET A 130 -22.95 2.40 12.08
N ARG A 131 -21.92 1.71 12.58
CA ARG A 131 -21.93 0.26 12.79
C ARG A 131 -23.06 -0.18 13.73
N GLN A 132 -23.35 0.61 14.76
CA GLN A 132 -24.42 0.31 15.72
C GLN A 132 -25.81 0.61 15.16
N GLN A 133 -25.95 1.71 14.41
CA GLN A 133 -27.23 2.15 13.86
C GLN A 133 -27.67 1.35 12.63
N ASP A 134 -26.72 0.93 11.80
CA ASP A 134 -26.97 0.18 10.57
C ASP A 134 -25.91 -0.92 10.40
N PRO A 135 -26.01 -2.02 11.20
CA PRO A 135 -25.06 -3.12 11.10
C PRO A 135 -25.07 -3.77 9.71
N ALA A 136 -26.23 -3.84 9.04
CA ALA A 136 -26.36 -4.46 7.73
C ALA A 136 -25.54 -3.71 6.67
N ARG A 137 -25.63 -2.38 6.64
CA ARG A 137 -24.80 -1.56 5.74
C ARG A 137 -23.31 -1.65 6.07
N PHE A 138 -22.97 -1.72 7.35
CA PHE A 138 -21.57 -1.87 7.77
C PHE A 138 -21.00 -3.22 7.35
N GLU A 139 -21.75 -4.31 7.51
CA GLU A 139 -21.34 -5.65 7.07
C GLU A 139 -21.33 -5.78 5.54
N ALA A 140 -22.27 -5.16 4.83
CA ALA A 140 -22.27 -5.11 3.36
C ALA A 140 -21.05 -4.38 2.77
N ALA A 141 -20.36 -3.54 3.57
CA ALA A 141 -19.16 -2.83 3.15
C ALA A 141 -17.87 -3.66 3.21
N GLU A 142 -17.96 -4.97 3.45
CA GLU A 142 -16.84 -5.90 3.39
C GLU A 142 -16.14 -5.87 2.02
N ILE A 143 -14.81 -5.83 2.02
CA ILE A 143 -14.01 -6.01 0.81
C ILE A 143 -13.95 -7.51 0.52
N LYS A 144 -14.80 -7.97 -0.40
CA LYS A 144 -14.84 -9.36 -0.89
C LYS A 144 -14.03 -9.56 -2.18
N GLN A 145 -13.59 -8.47 -2.78
CA GLN A 145 -12.82 -8.46 -4.02
C GLN A 145 -11.33 -8.32 -3.72
N SER A 146 -10.51 -8.92 -4.57
CA SER A 146 -9.05 -8.73 -4.65
C SER A 146 -8.63 -7.26 -4.51
N LEU A 147 -7.50 -7.00 -3.86
CA LEU A 147 -6.95 -5.65 -3.72
C LEU A 147 -6.51 -5.10 -5.06
N VAL A 148 -5.99 -5.95 -5.95
CA VAL A 148 -5.67 -5.59 -7.34
C VAL A 148 -6.90 -5.03 -8.08
N LYS A 149 -8.10 -5.55 -7.79
CA LYS A 149 -9.34 -5.02 -8.40
C LYS A 149 -9.81 -3.71 -7.78
N LEU A 150 -9.43 -3.41 -6.53
CA LEU A 150 -9.79 -2.16 -5.84
C LEU A 150 -8.81 -1.04 -6.13
N PHE A 151 -7.54 -1.40 -6.24
CA PHE A 151 -6.40 -0.51 -6.42
C PHE A 151 -5.59 -1.06 -7.60
N PRO A 152 -6.13 -1.02 -8.83
CA PRO A 152 -5.40 -1.50 -9.98
C PRO A 152 -4.13 -0.65 -10.17
N PRO A 153 -3.00 -1.28 -10.51
CA PRO A 153 -1.78 -0.53 -10.83
C PRO A 153 -2.05 0.46 -11.96
N SER A 154 -1.51 1.68 -11.84
CA SER A 154 -1.66 2.68 -12.88
C SER A 154 -0.70 2.40 -14.04
N ASN A 155 -1.22 1.84 -15.13
CA ASN A 155 -0.43 1.56 -16.34
C ASN A 155 0.25 2.82 -16.90
N GLU A 156 -0.37 3.99 -16.78
CA GLU A 156 0.22 5.27 -17.20
C GLU A 156 1.46 5.64 -16.38
N LEU A 157 1.40 5.46 -15.05
CA LEU A 157 2.53 5.73 -14.16
C LEU A 157 3.67 4.73 -14.40
N LEU A 158 3.33 3.46 -14.60
CA LEU A 158 4.32 2.42 -14.86
C LEU A 158 5.01 2.59 -16.23
N ALA A 159 4.30 3.05 -17.25
CA ALA A 159 4.89 3.36 -18.55
C ALA A 159 5.91 4.51 -18.48
N GLY A 160 5.70 5.52 -17.62
CA GLY A 160 6.66 6.61 -17.41
C GLY A 160 8.00 6.15 -16.82
N ILE A 161 8.04 5.02 -16.13
CA ILE A 161 9.28 4.44 -15.57
C ILE A 161 10.15 3.83 -16.67
N GLU A 162 9.54 3.28 -17.73
CA GLU A 162 10.28 2.80 -18.90
C GLU A 162 11.09 3.92 -19.56
N GLU A 163 10.51 5.11 -19.67
CA GLU A 163 11.16 6.27 -20.30
C GLU A 163 12.34 6.78 -19.46
N THR A 164 12.14 6.91 -18.14
CA THR A 164 13.21 7.36 -17.23
C THR A 164 14.36 6.35 -17.11
N THR A 165 14.07 5.06 -17.13
CA THR A 165 15.09 4.00 -17.11
C THR A 165 15.90 3.99 -18.41
N LYS A 166 15.25 4.18 -19.58
CA LYS A 166 15.94 4.32 -20.88
C LYS A 166 16.82 5.57 -20.97
N LEU A 167 16.40 6.69 -20.35
CA LEU A 167 17.19 7.92 -20.29
C LEU A 167 18.45 7.78 -19.43
N ARG A 168 18.36 7.07 -18.28
CA ARG A 168 19.54 6.79 -17.44
C ARG A 168 20.54 5.86 -18.11
N SER A 169 20.08 4.83 -18.83
CA SER A 169 20.97 3.86 -19.50
C SER A 169 21.61 4.39 -20.78
N SER A 170 21.05 5.43 -21.40
CA SER A 170 21.62 6.11 -22.58
C SER A 170 22.57 7.27 -22.23
N SER A 171 22.69 7.60 -20.94
CA SER A 171 23.58 8.65 -20.42
C SER A 171 24.85 8.09 -19.75
N SER A 172 25.08 6.78 -19.85
CA SER A 172 26.30 6.06 -19.38
C SER A 172 27.06 5.48 -20.56
#